data_AF-A0A1G3VJM5-F1
#
_entry.id   AF-A0A1G3VJM5-F1
#
_cell.length_a   1.000
_cell.length_b   1.000
_cell.length_c   1.000
_cell.angle_alpha   90.00
_cell.angle_beta   90.00
_cell.angle_gamma   90.00
#
_symmetry.space_group_name_H-M   'P 1'
#
loop_
_entity.id
_entity.type
_entity.pdbx_description
1 polymer ?
#
loop_
_entity_poly.entity_id
_entity_poly.type
_entity_poly.pdbx_seq_one_letter_code
_entity_poly.pdbx_strand_id
1 'polypeptide(L)'
;MKNKYFFATILFMLAVVLPFIVPVFWVHVLTEILILGLFAASFNMIFGYMGQLTFGHAAYYGIGAYTTGLLMVKANVPMLATLPLSMLSAGLCAALLGYFCVKLRGIYFAILTMAFGQLVYYIIFQWYSFTGGDNGLQGIVPPEFLGKAANPYYFFTLIVVTIGMIALWIISESPFGYTMRAIRDNAERTEFIGINVQRYMLLNFIIAAMFAGLAGALWGPFNRSVAPDLTNWMHSGIPVFMTVMGGPFSFLGPLVGSAIYTFLMATVTSFTEYWPLVSGVIIILVVLLMPGGFLGLIDEKFPFLMRRGNGTGKTDGQGRQER
;
A
#
# COMPACT_ATOMS: atom_id res chain seq x y z
N MET A 1 -18.45 -11.80 10.94
CA MET A 1 -17.23 -11.63 11.75
C MET A 1 -16.36 -12.90 11.76
N LYS A 2 -16.84 -14.08 12.21
CA LYS A 2 -16.03 -15.33 12.27
C LYS A 2 -15.27 -15.72 10.99
N ASN A 3 -15.87 -15.59 9.80
CA ASN A 3 -15.24 -16.06 8.56
C ASN A 3 -14.11 -15.17 8.01
N LYS A 4 -14.14 -13.85 8.29
CA LYS A 4 -13.07 -12.93 7.87
C LYS A 4 -11.79 -13.20 8.65
N TYR A 5 -11.93 -13.45 9.96
CA TYR A 5 -10.81 -13.86 10.80
C TYR A 5 -10.29 -15.23 10.37
N PHE A 6 -11.16 -16.18 10.02
CA PHE A 6 -10.73 -17.50 9.52
C PHE A 6 -9.82 -17.40 8.30
N PHE A 7 -10.22 -16.62 7.28
CA PHE A 7 -9.38 -16.40 6.09
C PHE A 7 -8.07 -15.68 6.42
N ALA A 8 -8.10 -14.65 7.27
CA ALA A 8 -6.90 -13.96 7.74
C ALA A 8 -5.95 -14.91 8.51
N THR A 9 -6.51 -15.83 9.31
CA THR A 9 -5.74 -16.81 10.09
C THR A 9 -5.08 -17.83 9.18
N ILE A 10 -5.78 -18.27 8.13
CA ILE A 10 -5.21 -19.16 7.10
C ILE A 10 -4.07 -18.47 6.36
N LEU A 11 -4.29 -17.22 5.92
CA LEU A 11 -3.26 -16.46 5.22
C LEU A 11 -2.01 -16.27 6.10
N PHE A 12 -2.20 -15.99 7.38
CA PHE A 12 -1.12 -15.86 8.34
C PHE A 12 -0.38 -17.18 8.60
N MET A 13 -1.11 -18.28 8.80
CA MET A 13 -0.51 -19.61 8.95
C MET A 13 0.30 -20.00 7.72
N LEU A 14 -0.23 -19.72 6.53
CA LEU A 14 0.45 -19.98 5.26
C LEU A 14 1.72 -19.13 5.12
N ALA A 15 1.68 -17.85 5.51
CA ALA A 15 2.87 -17.00 5.55
C ALA A 15 3.95 -17.51 6.53
N VAL A 16 3.56 -18.08 7.67
CA VAL A 16 4.53 -18.65 8.63
C VAL A 16 5.17 -19.94 8.12
N VAL A 17 4.41 -20.79 7.42
CA VAL A 17 4.87 -22.12 6.99
C VAL A 17 5.68 -22.08 5.69
N LEU A 18 5.29 -21.22 4.74
CA LEU A 18 5.92 -21.17 3.41
C LEU A 18 7.46 -21.04 3.41
N PRO A 19 8.10 -20.17 4.22
CA PRO A 19 9.56 -19.97 4.19
C PRO A 19 10.38 -21.20 4.55
N PHE A 20 9.78 -22.17 5.25
CA PHE A 20 10.46 -23.42 5.62
C PHE A 20 10.48 -24.44 4.48
N ILE A 21 9.60 -24.29 3.49
CA ILE A 21 9.40 -25.24 2.39
C ILE A 21 10.04 -24.73 1.10
N VAL A 22 10.06 -23.40 0.90
CA VAL A 22 10.46 -22.81 -0.38
C VAL A 22 11.95 -22.42 -0.45
N PRO A 23 12.55 -22.45 -1.65
CA PRO A 23 13.91 -21.95 -1.89
C PRO A 23 14.12 -20.48 -1.50
N VAL A 24 15.38 -20.09 -1.25
CA VAL A 24 15.78 -18.73 -0.81
C VAL A 24 15.26 -17.62 -1.72
N PHE A 25 15.22 -17.84 -3.04
CA PHE A 25 14.66 -16.90 -4.00
C PHE A 25 13.18 -16.59 -3.70
N TRP A 26 12.37 -17.63 -3.46
CA TRP A 26 10.96 -17.46 -3.12
C TRP A 26 10.76 -16.83 -1.75
N VAL A 27 11.69 -17.01 -0.80
CA VAL A 27 11.67 -16.27 0.47
C VAL A 27 11.88 -14.77 0.24
N HIS A 28 12.75 -14.37 -0.70
CA HIS A 28 12.88 -12.96 -1.11
C HIS A 28 11.59 -12.42 -1.72
N VAL A 29 10.99 -13.15 -2.67
CA VAL A 29 9.72 -12.78 -3.29
C VAL A 29 8.61 -12.65 -2.23
N LEU A 30 8.54 -13.56 -1.25
CA LEU A 30 7.58 -13.48 -0.15
C LEU A 30 7.83 -12.27 0.75
N THR A 31 9.09 -11.91 1.00
CA THR A 31 9.43 -10.68 1.75
C THR A 31 8.95 -9.44 1.00
N GLU A 32 9.18 -9.40 -0.31
CA GLU A 32 8.70 -8.33 -1.19
C GLU A 32 7.17 -8.23 -1.19
N ILE A 33 6.46 -9.37 -1.26
CA ILE A 33 4.99 -9.43 -1.16
C ILE A 33 4.49 -8.79 0.14
N LEU A 34 5.15 -9.04 1.27
CA LEU A 34 4.78 -8.48 2.56
C LEU A 34 4.99 -6.96 2.61
N ILE A 35 6.15 -6.48 2.16
CA ILE A 35 6.48 -5.05 2.14
C ILE A 35 5.53 -4.28 1.20
N LEU A 36 5.39 -4.77 -0.04
CA LEU A 36 4.50 -4.16 -1.03
C LEU A 36 3.03 -4.32 -0.65
N GLY A 37 2.67 -5.39 0.07
CA GLY A 37 1.34 -5.58 0.63
C GLY A 37 0.98 -4.52 1.68
N LEU A 38 1.89 -4.18 2.59
CA LEU A 38 1.71 -3.08 3.53
C LEU A 38 1.63 -1.74 2.79
N PHE A 39 2.46 -1.53 1.78
CA PHE A 39 2.43 -0.34 0.95
C PHE A 39 1.08 -0.19 0.22
N ALA A 40 0.59 -1.25 -0.42
CA ALA A 40 -0.72 -1.26 -1.08
C ALA A 40 -1.87 -1.10 -0.08
N ALA A 41 -1.80 -1.72 1.09
CA ALA A 41 -2.81 -1.55 2.14
C ALA A 41 -2.87 -0.11 2.65
N SER A 42 -1.72 0.54 2.81
CA SER A 42 -1.64 1.95 3.17
C SER A 42 -2.25 2.86 2.11
N PHE A 43 -2.02 2.56 0.82
CA PHE A 43 -2.65 3.27 -0.29
C PHE A 43 -4.17 3.06 -0.30
N ASN A 44 -4.63 1.85 0.02
CA ASN A 44 -6.06 1.53 0.04
C ASN A 44 -6.84 2.33 1.09
N MET A 45 -6.19 2.84 2.15
CA MET A 45 -6.81 3.80 3.06
C MET A 45 -7.29 5.06 2.33
N ILE A 46 -6.53 5.56 1.35
CA ILE A 46 -6.92 6.73 0.55
C ILE A 46 -7.90 6.33 -0.55
N PHE A 47 -7.58 5.27 -1.28
CA PHE A 47 -8.37 4.86 -2.44
C PHE A 47 -9.66 4.12 -2.07
N GLY A 48 -9.55 2.98 -1.38
CA GLY A 48 -10.70 2.14 -1.03
C GLY A 48 -11.62 2.75 0.02
N TYR A 49 -11.07 3.38 1.07
CA TYR A 49 -11.89 3.93 2.16
C TYR A 49 -12.36 5.36 1.88
N MET A 50 -11.48 6.23 1.39
CA MET A 50 -11.78 7.65 1.17
C MET A 50 -12.21 7.98 -0.28
N GLY A 51 -12.05 7.06 -1.23
CA GLY A 51 -12.55 7.21 -2.59
C GLY A 51 -11.72 8.13 -3.48
N GLN A 52 -10.49 8.46 -3.08
CA GLN A 52 -9.63 9.38 -3.82
C GLN A 52 -8.43 8.63 -4.39
N LEU A 53 -8.19 8.81 -5.69
CA LEU A 53 -7.01 8.25 -6.35
C LEU A 53 -5.82 9.19 -6.18
N THR A 54 -4.66 8.67 -5.78
CA THR A 54 -3.41 9.44 -5.64
C THR A 54 -2.28 8.79 -6.41
N PHE A 55 -1.47 9.59 -7.10
CA PHE A 55 -0.23 9.16 -7.77
C PHE A 55 1.03 9.71 -7.07
N GLY A 56 0.88 10.23 -5.85
CA GLY A 56 2.01 10.69 -5.03
C GLY A 56 2.47 9.69 -3.96
N HIS A 57 1.83 8.53 -3.83
CA HIS A 57 2.02 7.65 -2.66
C HIS A 57 3.43 7.05 -2.57
N ALA A 58 4.10 6.82 -3.70
CA ALA A 58 5.48 6.34 -3.74
C ALA A 58 6.48 7.33 -3.14
N ALA A 59 6.18 8.63 -3.13
CA ALA A 59 7.03 9.62 -2.47
C ALA A 59 7.15 9.33 -0.97
N TYR A 60 6.07 8.96 -0.29
CA TYR A 60 6.08 8.64 1.15
C TYR A 60 6.78 7.31 1.44
N TYR A 61 6.63 6.34 0.54
CA TYR A 61 7.37 5.08 0.59
C TYR A 61 8.87 5.32 0.47
N GLY A 62 9.31 6.07 -0.55
CA GLY A 62 10.73 6.37 -0.71
C GLY A 62 11.26 7.29 0.40
N ILE A 63 10.50 8.27 0.91
CA ILE A 63 10.91 9.06 2.09
C ILE A 63 11.22 8.12 3.26
N GLY A 64 10.36 7.14 3.55
CA GLY A 64 10.63 6.16 4.60
C GLY A 64 11.90 5.35 4.36
N ALA A 65 12.12 4.91 3.11
CA ALA A 65 13.32 4.18 2.72
C ALA A 65 14.59 5.03 2.87
N TYR A 66 14.56 6.30 2.43
CA TYR A 66 15.65 7.25 2.58
C TYR A 66 15.90 7.59 4.05
N THR A 67 14.87 7.77 4.87
CA THR A 67 15.03 8.01 6.31
C THR A 67 15.75 6.84 6.97
N THR A 68 15.35 5.61 6.71
CA THR A 68 16.07 4.43 7.23
C THR A 68 17.49 4.36 6.69
N GLY A 69 17.69 4.55 5.38
CA GLY A 69 19.01 4.53 4.76
C GLY A 69 19.97 5.56 5.35
N LEU A 70 19.52 6.81 5.50
CA LEU A 70 20.32 7.88 6.07
C LEU A 70 20.64 7.64 7.55
N LEU A 71 19.66 7.20 8.33
CA LEU A 71 19.86 6.96 9.76
C LEU A 71 20.79 5.77 10.01
N MET A 72 20.69 4.70 9.22
CA MET A 72 21.58 3.55 9.36
C MET A 72 22.99 3.85 8.85
N VAL A 73 23.13 4.48 7.68
CA VAL A 73 24.44 4.69 7.03
C VAL A 73 25.20 5.87 7.64
N LYS A 74 24.53 7.01 7.87
CA LYS A 74 25.21 8.23 8.34
C LYS A 74 25.21 8.38 9.86
N ALA A 75 24.12 7.98 10.51
CA ALA A 75 23.94 8.19 11.96
C ALA A 75 24.13 6.91 12.80
N ASN A 76 24.39 5.75 12.17
CA ASN A 76 24.53 4.44 12.83
C ASN A 76 23.39 4.12 13.81
N VAL A 77 22.18 4.59 13.52
CA VAL A 77 21.00 4.37 14.35
C VAL A 77 20.52 2.92 14.16
N PRO A 78 20.17 2.20 15.24
CA PRO A 78 19.68 0.83 15.14
C PRO A 78 18.39 0.76 14.31
N MET A 79 18.29 -0.28 13.48
CA MET A 79 17.18 -0.47 12.54
C MET A 79 15.79 -0.36 13.21
N LEU A 80 15.63 -0.87 14.43
CA LEU A 80 14.38 -0.80 15.20
C LEU A 80 13.94 0.65 15.47
N ALA A 81 14.88 1.57 15.74
CA ALA A 81 14.57 2.97 15.96
C ALA A 81 14.27 3.71 14.64
N THR A 82 14.78 3.22 13.51
CA THR A 82 14.48 3.81 12.19
C THR A 82 13.04 3.58 11.75
N LEU A 83 12.38 2.49 12.21
CA LEU A 83 10.99 2.20 11.87
C LEU A 83 10.03 3.32 12.31
N PRO A 84 9.93 3.71 13.60
CA PRO A 84 9.05 4.81 14.00
C PRO A 84 9.49 6.16 13.40
N LEU A 85 10.79 6.40 13.24
CA LEU A 85 11.30 7.65 12.64
C LEU A 85 10.92 7.78 11.16
N SER A 86 10.95 6.67 10.40
CA SER A 86 10.49 6.62 9.02
C SER A 86 8.99 6.94 8.91
N MET A 87 8.16 6.38 9.80
CA MET A 87 6.74 6.67 9.87
C MET A 87 6.49 8.16 10.14
N LEU A 88 7.19 8.72 11.12
CA LEU A 88 7.06 10.13 11.48
C LEU A 88 7.52 11.04 10.34
N SER A 89 8.65 10.74 9.69
CA SER A 89 9.14 11.55 8.56
C SER A 89 8.16 11.58 7.38
N ALA A 90 7.61 10.42 7.01
CA ALA A 90 6.62 10.30 5.95
C ALA A 90 5.31 10.98 6.34
N GLY A 91 4.88 10.83 7.60
CA GLY A 91 3.68 11.47 8.15
C GLY A 91 3.80 13.00 8.21
N LEU A 92 4.96 13.55 8.60
CA LEU A 92 5.23 14.99 8.61
C LEU A 92 5.24 15.56 7.19
N CYS A 93 5.89 14.87 6.25
CA CYS A 93 5.86 15.26 4.84
C CYS A 93 4.42 15.25 4.28
N ALA A 94 3.65 14.22 4.62
CA ALA A 94 2.24 14.11 4.22
C ALA A 94 1.34 15.13 4.91
N ALA A 95 1.64 15.55 6.15
CA ALA A 95 0.90 16.63 6.81
C ALA A 95 1.09 17.95 6.05
N LEU A 96 2.33 18.25 5.63
CA LEU A 96 2.65 19.45 4.88
C LEU A 96 2.07 19.43 3.46
N LEU A 97 2.34 18.38 2.68
CA LEU A 97 1.87 18.28 1.30
C LEU A 97 0.37 18.00 1.23
N GLY A 98 -0.12 17.11 2.11
CA GLY A 98 -1.52 16.73 2.21
C GLY A 98 -2.42 17.91 2.53
N TYR A 99 -1.95 18.89 3.32
CA TYR A 99 -2.72 20.11 3.63
C TYR A 99 -3.14 20.86 2.36
N PHE A 100 -2.31 20.87 1.32
CA PHE A 100 -2.64 21.45 0.03
C PHE A 100 -3.49 20.50 -0.81
N CYS A 101 -3.16 19.21 -0.83
CA CYS A 101 -3.86 18.21 -1.62
C CYS A 101 -5.35 18.09 -1.28
N VAL A 102 -5.71 18.02 0.01
CA VAL A 102 -7.08 17.70 0.46
C VAL A 102 -8.11 18.79 0.15
N LYS A 103 -7.67 19.95 -0.34
CA LYS A 103 -8.55 21.03 -0.81
C LYS A 103 -9.17 20.68 -2.17
N LEU A 104 -8.56 19.75 -2.91
CA LEU A 104 -9.02 19.29 -4.23
C LEU A 104 -9.66 17.90 -4.12
N ARG A 105 -10.45 17.54 -5.13
CA ARG A 105 -11.15 16.24 -5.22
C ARG A 105 -10.99 15.62 -6.61
N GLY A 106 -11.13 14.30 -6.69
CA GLY A 106 -11.13 13.53 -7.91
C GLY A 106 -9.82 13.67 -8.70
N ILE A 107 -9.94 14.00 -9.99
CA ILE A 107 -8.79 14.07 -10.90
C ILE A 107 -7.80 15.17 -10.47
N TYR A 108 -8.30 16.31 -9.95
CA TYR A 108 -7.43 17.39 -9.47
C TYR A 108 -6.60 16.98 -8.26
N PHE A 109 -7.14 16.15 -7.37
CA PHE A 109 -6.39 15.57 -6.26
C PHE A 109 -5.28 14.63 -6.77
N ALA A 110 -5.58 13.79 -7.76
CA ALA A 110 -4.60 12.89 -8.38
C ALA A 110 -3.45 13.65 -9.07
N ILE A 111 -3.76 14.71 -9.82
CA ILE A 111 -2.74 15.53 -10.51
C ILE A 111 -1.87 16.27 -9.49
N LEU A 112 -2.47 16.87 -8.46
CA LEU A 112 -1.70 17.62 -7.46
C LEU A 112 -0.79 16.69 -6.62
N THR A 113 -1.28 15.52 -6.24
CA THR A 113 -0.46 14.52 -5.52
C THR A 113 0.69 14.00 -6.39
N MET A 114 0.46 13.79 -7.69
CA MET A 114 1.53 13.46 -8.65
C MET A 114 2.59 14.55 -8.72
N ALA A 115 2.18 15.82 -8.82
CA ALA A 115 3.09 16.96 -8.89
C ALA A 115 3.96 17.06 -7.63
N PHE A 116 3.36 16.91 -6.45
CA PHE A 116 4.12 16.88 -5.19
C PHE A 116 5.03 15.66 -5.08
N GLY A 117 4.59 14.49 -5.56
CA GLY A 117 5.43 13.30 -5.61
C GLY A 117 6.66 13.52 -6.49
N GLN A 118 6.50 14.17 -7.65
CA GLN A 118 7.61 14.55 -8.52
C GLN A 118 8.53 15.60 -7.89
N LEU A 119 7.98 16.57 -7.15
CA LEU A 119 8.78 17.52 -6.39
C LEU A 119 9.69 16.79 -5.38
N VAL A 120 9.16 15.80 -4.64
CA VAL A 120 9.96 14.98 -3.71
C VAL A 120 11.03 14.19 -4.47
N TYR A 121 10.68 13.56 -5.59
CA TYR A 121 11.63 12.86 -6.45
C TYR A 121 12.79 13.77 -6.88
N TYR A 122 12.52 14.96 -7.41
CA TYR A 122 13.56 15.88 -7.87
C TYR A 122 14.43 16.40 -6.73
N ILE A 123 13.87 16.65 -5.55
CA ILE A 123 14.65 17.00 -4.35
C ILE A 123 15.64 15.87 -4.03
N ILE A 124 15.17 14.63 -3.98
CA ILE A 124 16.02 13.48 -3.68
C ILE A 124 17.08 13.26 -4.76
N PHE A 125 16.68 13.37 -6.03
CA PHE A 125 17.56 13.14 -7.18
C PHE A 125 18.68 14.18 -7.29
N GLN A 126 18.41 15.45 -6.96
CA GLN A 126 19.40 16.53 -7.06
C GLN A 126 20.25 16.73 -5.80
N TRP A 127 19.84 16.19 -4.65
CA TRP A 127 20.47 16.49 -3.36
C TRP A 127 21.65 15.57 -3.02
N TYR A 128 22.70 15.60 -3.83
CA TYR A 128 23.90 14.75 -3.70
C TYR A 128 24.50 14.69 -2.29
N SER A 129 24.66 15.85 -1.62
CA SER A 129 25.29 15.90 -0.29
C SER A 129 24.51 15.16 0.78
N PHE A 130 23.18 15.09 0.67
CA PHE A 130 22.33 14.49 1.68
C PHE A 130 21.85 13.11 1.27
N THR A 131 21.24 12.95 0.10
CA THR A 131 20.59 11.70 -0.36
C THR A 131 21.47 10.82 -1.24
N GLY A 132 22.63 11.31 -1.68
CA GLY A 132 23.45 10.64 -2.69
C GLY A 132 23.02 10.92 -4.14
N GLY A 133 21.96 11.72 -4.34
CA GLY A 133 21.47 12.10 -5.66
C GLY A 133 20.99 10.90 -6.47
N ASP A 134 21.33 10.88 -7.76
CA ASP A 134 21.06 9.78 -8.70
C ASP A 134 21.70 8.44 -8.31
N ASN A 135 22.83 8.46 -7.60
CA ASN A 135 23.48 7.23 -7.10
C ASN A 135 22.67 6.51 -6.02
N GLY A 136 21.75 7.23 -5.36
CA GLY A 136 21.03 6.74 -4.20
C GLY A 136 21.93 6.47 -2.99
N LEU A 137 21.39 5.73 -2.02
CA LEU A 137 22.12 5.27 -0.84
C LEU A 137 22.41 3.78 -0.95
N GLN A 138 23.67 3.42 -0.76
CA GLN A 138 24.17 2.04 -0.79
C GLN A 138 24.64 1.62 0.61
N GLY A 139 24.78 0.31 0.84
CA GLY A 139 25.35 -0.21 2.07
C GLY A 139 24.38 -0.20 3.26
N ILE A 140 23.07 -0.24 2.99
CA ILE A 140 22.05 -0.33 4.04
C ILE A 140 21.93 -1.79 4.46
N VAL A 141 22.86 -2.23 5.29
CA VAL A 141 22.94 -3.64 5.71
C VAL A 141 22.08 -3.86 6.96
N PRO A 142 21.13 -4.82 6.96
CA PRO A 142 20.40 -5.16 8.16
C PRO A 142 21.36 -5.73 9.23
N PRO A 143 21.06 -5.56 10.54
CA PRO A 143 21.90 -6.06 11.61
C PRO A 143 22.26 -7.55 11.46
N GLU A 144 23.43 -7.98 11.94
CA GLU A 144 23.94 -9.35 11.69
C GLU A 144 22.99 -10.49 12.04
N PHE A 145 22.17 -10.33 13.10
CA PHE A 145 21.17 -11.32 13.51
C PHE A 145 20.01 -11.45 12.51
N LEU A 146 19.79 -10.43 11.68
CA LEU A 146 18.80 -10.39 10.60
C LEU A 146 19.43 -10.68 9.24
N GLY A 147 20.69 -10.27 9.02
CA GLY A 147 21.34 -10.25 7.71
C GLY A 147 22.06 -11.53 7.27
N LYS A 148 22.33 -12.48 8.19
CA LYS A 148 23.08 -13.73 7.89
C LYS A 148 22.29 -14.75 7.07
N ALA A 149 20.95 -14.68 7.05
CA ALA A 149 20.10 -15.56 6.27
C ALA A 149 18.83 -14.85 5.80
N ALA A 150 18.18 -15.34 4.74
CA ALA A 150 16.92 -14.78 4.24
C ALA A 150 15.75 -14.99 5.24
N ASN A 151 15.78 -16.08 6.01
CA ASN A 151 14.69 -16.46 6.91
C ASN A 151 14.51 -15.48 8.10
N PRO A 152 15.55 -15.06 8.85
CA PRO A 152 15.40 -14.09 9.95
C PRO A 152 14.80 -12.76 9.50
N TYR A 153 15.23 -12.23 8.37
CA TYR A 153 14.71 -10.98 7.84
C TYR A 153 13.25 -11.10 7.39
N TYR A 154 12.88 -12.24 6.80
CA TYR A 154 11.48 -12.55 6.47
C TYR A 154 10.59 -12.52 7.71
N PHE A 155 10.95 -13.24 8.79
CA PHE A 155 10.14 -13.28 10.00
C PHE A 155 10.03 -11.92 10.69
N PHE A 156 11.11 -11.14 10.68
CA PHE A 156 11.08 -9.77 11.17
C PHE A 156 10.09 -8.91 10.37
N THR A 157 10.18 -8.97 9.03
CA THR A 157 9.26 -8.26 8.13
C THR A 157 7.82 -8.71 8.36
N LEU A 158 7.59 -10.01 8.51
CA LEU A 158 6.27 -10.57 8.80
C LEU A 158 5.70 -10.02 10.10
N ILE A 159 6.49 -9.93 11.17
CA ILE A 159 6.04 -9.36 12.45
C ILE A 159 5.65 -7.88 12.28
N VAL A 160 6.53 -7.07 11.68
CA VAL A 160 6.30 -5.63 11.49
C VAL A 160 5.09 -5.37 10.60
N VAL A 161 4.98 -6.09 9.48
CA VAL A 161 3.84 -5.98 8.55
C VAL A 161 2.56 -6.45 9.22
N THR A 162 2.58 -7.53 10.00
CA THR A 162 1.39 -8.01 10.73
C THR A 162 0.92 -6.98 11.74
N ILE A 163 1.83 -6.38 12.52
CA ILE A 163 1.49 -5.29 13.45
C ILE A 163 0.91 -4.10 12.67
N GLY A 164 1.53 -3.71 11.55
CA GLY A 164 1.05 -2.63 10.70
C GLY A 164 -0.35 -2.89 10.13
N MET A 165 -0.60 -4.10 9.65
CA MET A 165 -1.93 -4.53 9.15
C MET A 165 -2.97 -4.56 10.27
N ILE A 166 -2.63 -5.03 11.47
CA ILE A 166 -3.56 -4.99 12.62
C ILE A 166 -3.88 -3.54 12.98
N ALA A 167 -2.89 -2.66 13.01
CA ALA A 167 -3.10 -1.24 13.29
C ALA A 167 -4.01 -0.58 12.24
N LEU A 168 -3.76 -0.81 10.95
CA LEU A 168 -4.62 -0.35 9.86
C LEU A 168 -6.03 -0.93 9.97
N TRP A 169 -6.18 -2.20 10.36
CA TRP A 169 -7.47 -2.83 10.54
C TRP A 169 -8.28 -2.13 11.65
N ILE A 170 -7.66 -1.90 12.81
CA ILE A 170 -8.27 -1.20 13.94
C ILE A 170 -8.70 0.22 13.53
N ILE A 171 -7.84 0.96 12.81
CA ILE A 171 -8.18 2.30 12.31
C ILE A 171 -9.36 2.23 11.34
N SER A 172 -9.36 1.26 10.44
CA SER A 172 -10.39 1.10 9.42
C SER A 172 -11.77 0.72 9.97
N GLU A 173 -11.82 0.00 11.09
CA GLU A 173 -13.07 -0.38 11.78
C GLU A 173 -13.44 0.56 12.94
N SER A 174 -12.62 1.57 13.21
CA SER A 174 -12.96 2.62 14.15
C SER A 174 -13.99 3.60 13.55
N PRO A 175 -14.60 4.50 14.37
CA PRO A 175 -15.47 5.56 13.87
C PRO A 175 -14.82 6.40 12.76
N PHE A 176 -13.51 6.57 12.80
CA PHE A 176 -12.74 7.26 11.75
C PHE A 176 -12.89 6.58 10.39
N GLY A 177 -12.74 5.25 10.32
CA GLY A 177 -12.89 4.50 9.08
C GLY A 177 -14.33 4.45 8.56
N TYR A 178 -15.34 4.49 9.44
CA TYR A 178 -16.73 4.68 9.01
C TYR A 178 -16.97 6.07 8.42
N THR A 179 -16.40 7.12 9.02
CA THR A 179 -16.44 8.48 8.46
C THR A 179 -15.77 8.55 7.09
N MET A 180 -14.63 7.87 6.89
CA MET A 180 -13.98 7.78 5.57
C MET A 180 -14.92 7.17 4.52
N ARG A 181 -15.56 6.04 4.85
CA ARG A 181 -16.53 5.37 3.97
C ARG A 181 -17.71 6.30 3.63
N ALA A 182 -18.21 7.07 4.59
CA ALA A 182 -19.25 8.07 4.36
C ALA A 182 -18.79 9.20 3.41
N ILE A 183 -17.56 9.72 3.59
CA ILE A 183 -16.95 10.73 2.71
C ILE A 183 -16.83 10.19 1.28
N ARG A 184 -16.40 8.94 1.12
CA ARG A 184 -16.31 8.28 -0.19
C ARG A 184 -17.67 8.18 -0.87
N ASP A 185 -18.70 7.77 -0.13
CA ASP A 185 -20.03 7.54 -0.71
C ASP A 185 -20.70 8.86 -1.09
N ASN A 186 -20.64 9.88 -0.22
CA ASN A 186 -21.04 11.25 -0.56
C ASN A 186 -20.43 12.29 0.40
N ALA A 187 -19.37 12.96 -0.06
CA ALA A 187 -18.67 13.98 0.71
C ALA A 187 -19.55 15.20 1.05
N GLU A 188 -20.44 15.62 0.14
CA GLU A 188 -21.32 16.77 0.36
C GLU A 188 -22.37 16.48 1.44
N ARG A 189 -23.00 15.31 1.40
CA ARG A 189 -23.93 14.85 2.45
C ARG A 189 -23.23 14.70 3.80
N THR A 190 -21.98 14.23 3.79
CA THR A 190 -21.18 14.09 5.01
C THR A 190 -20.89 15.45 5.65
N GLU A 191 -20.71 16.49 4.84
CA GLU A 191 -20.52 17.86 5.31
C GLU A 191 -21.80 18.45 5.95
N PHE A 192 -22.98 18.15 5.39
CA PHE A 192 -24.27 18.58 5.95
C PHE A 192 -24.57 18.04 7.36
N ILE A 193 -24.00 16.89 7.73
CA ILE A 193 -24.13 16.33 9.10
C ILE A 193 -23.04 16.85 10.07
N GLY A 194 -22.29 17.89 9.67
CA GLY A 194 -21.32 18.59 10.52
C GLY A 194 -19.90 18.01 10.54
N ILE A 195 -19.59 17.05 9.67
CA ILE A 195 -18.25 16.45 9.59
C ILE A 195 -17.36 17.32 8.71
N ASN A 196 -16.21 17.75 9.25
CA ASN A 196 -15.22 18.49 8.47
C ASN A 196 -14.44 17.53 7.53
N VAL A 197 -14.93 17.39 6.31
CA VAL A 197 -14.38 16.48 5.29
C VAL A 197 -12.87 16.68 5.09
N GLN A 198 -12.40 17.92 4.97
CA GLN A 198 -10.99 18.23 4.70
C GLN A 198 -10.05 17.76 5.82
N ARG A 199 -10.42 17.97 7.09
CA ARG A 199 -9.62 17.52 8.24
C ARG A 199 -9.52 16.00 8.28
N TYR A 200 -10.63 15.31 8.04
CA TYR A 200 -10.68 13.86 8.04
C TYR A 200 -9.90 13.26 6.85
N MET A 201 -9.98 13.88 5.67
CA MET A 201 -9.14 13.55 4.51
C MET A 201 -7.65 13.73 4.83
N LEU A 202 -7.27 14.83 5.49
CA LEU A 202 -5.87 15.10 5.85
C LEU A 202 -5.32 14.07 6.83
N LEU A 203 -6.08 13.75 7.87
CA LEU A 203 -5.69 12.72 8.84
C LEU A 203 -5.50 11.37 8.15
N ASN A 204 -6.40 10.99 7.24
CA ASN A 204 -6.30 9.72 6.52
C ASN A 204 -5.06 9.70 5.62
N PHE A 205 -4.76 10.82 4.97
CA PHE A 205 -3.58 10.98 4.14
C PHE A 205 -2.28 10.85 4.95
N ILE A 206 -2.22 11.45 6.15
CA ILE A 206 -1.09 11.31 7.08
C ILE A 206 -0.93 9.86 7.52
N ILE A 207 -2.01 9.20 7.97
CA ILE A 207 -1.99 7.81 8.40
C ILE A 207 -1.48 6.91 7.26
N ALA A 208 -2.06 7.04 6.06
CA ALA A 208 -1.65 6.29 4.89
C ALA A 208 -0.16 6.48 4.56
N ALA A 209 0.35 7.71 4.63
CA ALA A 209 1.76 8.01 4.40
C ALA A 209 2.68 7.45 5.49
N MET A 210 2.27 7.43 6.76
CA MET A 210 3.04 6.83 7.85
C MET A 210 3.27 5.33 7.59
N PHE A 211 2.22 4.60 7.19
CA PHE A 211 2.34 3.18 6.87
C PHE A 211 3.08 2.91 5.55
N ALA A 212 2.99 3.82 4.57
CA ALA A 212 3.85 3.78 3.38
C ALA A 212 5.32 3.96 3.75
N GLY A 213 5.63 4.92 4.63
CA GLY A 213 6.98 5.13 5.16
C GLY A 213 7.51 3.91 5.92
N LEU A 214 6.65 3.25 6.71
CA LEU A 214 7.01 1.99 7.37
C LEU A 214 7.37 0.89 6.37
N ALA A 215 6.61 0.75 5.28
CA ALA A 215 6.93 -0.19 4.21
C ALA A 215 8.27 0.17 3.54
N GLY A 216 8.52 1.46 3.29
CA GLY A 216 9.80 1.95 2.75
C GLY A 216 10.99 1.66 3.66
N ALA A 217 10.81 1.79 4.97
CA ALA A 217 11.84 1.48 5.96
C ALA A 217 12.24 0.00 5.99
N LEU A 218 11.32 -0.90 5.63
CA LEU A 218 11.63 -2.30 5.42
C LEU A 218 12.32 -2.51 4.05
N TRP A 219 11.95 -1.75 3.02
CA TRP A 219 12.57 -1.89 1.71
C TRP A 219 14.06 -1.58 1.67
N GLY A 220 14.52 -0.53 2.35
CA GLY A 220 15.93 -0.11 2.33
C GLY A 220 16.90 -1.22 2.74
N PRO A 221 16.76 -1.82 3.94
CA PRO A 221 17.59 -2.95 4.38
C PRO A 221 17.35 -4.23 3.58
N PHE A 222 16.15 -4.45 3.04
CA PHE A 222 15.84 -5.60 2.19
C PHE A 222 16.65 -5.57 0.89
N ASN A 223 16.59 -4.44 0.16
CA ASN A 223 17.29 -4.26 -1.11
C ASN A 223 18.75 -3.80 -0.95
N ARG A 224 19.19 -3.59 0.29
CA ARG A 224 20.52 -3.07 0.69
C ARG A 224 20.91 -1.72 0.08
N SER A 225 19.97 -1.10 -0.63
CA SER A 225 20.13 0.12 -1.38
C SER A 225 18.77 0.81 -1.55
N VAL A 226 18.82 2.13 -1.67
CA VAL A 226 17.65 2.98 -1.91
C VAL A 226 17.97 3.91 -3.08
N ALA A 227 17.23 3.77 -4.17
CA ALA A 227 17.36 4.59 -5.37
C ALA A 227 16.25 5.65 -5.44
N PRO A 228 16.49 6.81 -6.09
CA PRO A 228 15.48 7.86 -6.21
C PRO A 228 14.22 7.40 -6.94
N ASP A 229 14.36 6.43 -7.85
CA ASP A 229 13.25 5.89 -8.64
C ASP A 229 12.10 5.35 -7.78
N LEU A 230 12.37 4.91 -6.55
CA LEU A 230 11.33 4.50 -5.59
C LEU A 230 10.32 5.61 -5.28
N THR A 231 10.67 6.88 -5.49
CA THR A 231 9.78 8.04 -5.31
C THR A 231 9.15 8.55 -6.60
N ASN A 232 9.48 7.94 -7.74
CA ASN A 232 8.95 8.33 -9.03
C ASN A 232 7.43 8.10 -9.09
N TRP A 233 6.71 8.97 -9.81
CA TRP A 233 5.26 8.86 -9.96
C TRP A 233 4.85 7.53 -10.61
N MET A 234 5.70 6.95 -11.47
CA MET A 234 5.43 5.67 -12.11
C MET A 234 5.43 4.53 -11.09
N HIS A 235 6.26 4.60 -10.05
CA HIS A 235 6.22 3.67 -8.92
C HIS A 235 4.94 3.81 -8.08
N SER A 236 4.29 4.99 -8.07
CA SER A 236 2.97 5.14 -7.42
C SER A 236 1.86 4.37 -8.14
N GLY A 237 2.06 3.92 -9.38
CA GLY A 237 1.12 3.05 -10.09
C GLY A 237 1.05 1.63 -9.52
N ILE A 238 2.14 1.13 -8.94
CA ILE A 238 2.23 -0.22 -8.37
C ILE A 238 1.14 -0.49 -7.31
N PRO A 239 0.97 0.32 -6.25
CA PRO A 239 -0.05 0.09 -5.23
C PRO A 239 -1.47 0.27 -5.79
N VAL A 240 -1.66 1.07 -6.84
CA VAL A 240 -2.94 1.17 -7.57
C VAL A 240 -3.27 -0.19 -8.19
N PHE A 241 -2.32 -0.76 -8.95
CA PHE A 241 -2.52 -2.06 -9.59
C PHE A 241 -2.78 -3.19 -8.58
N MET A 242 -1.98 -3.26 -7.51
CA MET A 242 -2.18 -4.25 -6.44
C MET A 242 -3.56 -4.11 -5.79
N THR A 243 -3.98 -2.88 -5.49
CA THR A 243 -5.27 -2.64 -4.83
C THR A 243 -6.45 -2.97 -5.73
N VAL A 244 -6.40 -2.58 -7.01
CA VAL A 244 -7.47 -2.89 -7.98
C VAL A 244 -7.53 -4.40 -8.24
N MET A 245 -6.38 -5.05 -8.41
CA MET A 245 -6.28 -6.49 -8.65
C MET A 245 -6.81 -7.31 -7.46
N GLY A 246 -6.47 -6.92 -6.24
CA GLY A 246 -6.93 -7.59 -5.02
C GLY A 246 -8.37 -7.28 -4.62
N GLY A 247 -8.85 -6.09 -4.98
CA GLY A 247 -10.19 -5.58 -4.68
C GLY A 247 -10.14 -4.44 -3.65
N PRO A 248 -10.46 -3.18 -4.02
CA PRO A 248 -10.32 -2.01 -3.15
C PRO A 248 -11.26 -2.02 -1.93
N PHE A 249 -12.40 -2.69 -2.05
CA PHE A 249 -13.43 -2.72 -1.00
C PHE A 249 -13.20 -3.79 0.07
N SER A 250 -12.17 -4.63 -0.09
CA SER A 250 -11.76 -5.60 0.91
C SER A 250 -10.50 -5.14 1.63
N PHE A 251 -10.48 -5.27 2.96
CA PHE A 251 -9.33 -4.89 3.77
C PHE A 251 -8.06 -5.67 3.41
N LEU A 252 -8.21 -6.99 3.16
CA LEU A 252 -7.10 -7.87 2.75
C LEU A 252 -6.86 -7.86 1.24
N GLY A 253 -7.70 -7.15 0.47
CA GLY A 253 -7.57 -7.05 -0.99
C GLY A 253 -6.16 -6.65 -1.42
N PRO A 254 -5.61 -5.52 -0.96
CA PRO A 254 -4.28 -5.06 -1.35
C PRO A 254 -3.15 -6.07 -1.06
N LEU A 255 -3.25 -6.85 0.03
CA LEU A 255 -2.26 -7.86 0.38
C LEU A 255 -2.33 -9.09 -0.56
N VAL A 256 -3.54 -9.51 -0.93
CA VAL A 256 -3.72 -10.56 -1.95
C VAL A 256 -3.27 -10.05 -3.32
N GLY A 257 -3.57 -8.79 -3.62
CA GLY A 257 -3.15 -8.13 -4.86
C GLY A 257 -1.63 -7.99 -4.97
N SER A 258 -0.92 -7.69 -3.88
CA SER A 258 0.55 -7.68 -3.87
C SER A 258 1.11 -9.08 -4.11
N ALA A 259 0.51 -10.12 -3.51
CA ALA A 259 0.91 -11.50 -3.76
C ALA A 259 0.79 -11.88 -5.24
N ILE A 260 -0.34 -11.57 -5.87
CA ILE A 260 -0.58 -11.87 -7.29
C ILE A 260 0.37 -11.04 -8.18
N TYR A 261 0.45 -9.73 -7.94
CA TYR A 261 1.27 -8.83 -8.74
C TYR A 261 2.76 -9.20 -8.66
N THR A 262 3.31 -9.38 -7.46
CA THR A 262 4.74 -9.68 -7.30
C THR A 262 5.08 -11.07 -7.82
N PHE A 263 4.22 -12.07 -7.60
CA PHE A 263 4.42 -13.40 -8.17
C PHE A 263 4.40 -13.38 -9.70
N LEU A 264 3.46 -12.62 -10.29
CA LEU A 264 3.38 -12.42 -11.72
C LEU A 264 4.66 -11.75 -12.24
N MET A 265 5.11 -10.67 -11.60
CA MET A 265 6.34 -9.97 -11.99
C MET A 265 7.59 -10.84 -11.88
N ALA A 266 7.73 -11.63 -10.82
CA ALA A 266 8.85 -12.55 -10.65
C ALA A 266 8.88 -13.61 -11.78
N THR A 267 7.70 -14.10 -12.18
CA THR A 267 7.58 -15.08 -13.26
C THR A 267 7.84 -14.44 -14.63
N VAL A 268 7.17 -13.33 -14.95
CA VAL A 268 7.25 -12.67 -16.26
C VAL A 268 8.66 -12.16 -16.55
N THR A 269 9.33 -11.56 -15.55
CA THR A 269 10.72 -11.08 -15.68
C THR A 269 11.69 -12.22 -15.99
N SER A 270 11.37 -13.46 -15.61
CA SER A 270 12.21 -14.63 -15.90
C SER A 270 12.11 -15.10 -17.36
N PHE A 271 11.06 -14.72 -18.09
CA PHE A 271 10.82 -15.19 -19.47
C PHE A 271 11.02 -14.10 -20.53
N THR A 272 10.83 -12.81 -20.20
CA THR A 272 10.72 -11.74 -21.20
C THR A 272 11.38 -10.44 -20.73
N GLU A 273 12.20 -9.82 -21.60
CA GLU A 273 12.80 -8.49 -21.35
C GLU A 273 11.75 -7.35 -21.34
N TYR A 274 10.72 -7.47 -22.18
CA TYR A 274 9.57 -6.55 -22.24
C TYR A 274 8.51 -6.82 -21.15
N TRP A 275 8.95 -7.16 -19.94
CA TRP A 275 8.06 -7.42 -18.81
C TRP A 275 7.03 -6.31 -18.51
N PRO A 276 7.28 -4.98 -18.73
CA PRO A 276 6.28 -3.96 -18.48
C PRO A 276 5.07 -4.07 -19.42
N LEU A 277 5.30 -4.47 -20.67
CA LEU A 277 4.23 -4.63 -21.66
C LEU A 277 3.35 -5.84 -21.33
N VAL A 278 3.98 -6.97 -21.02
CA VAL A 278 3.26 -8.20 -20.66
C VAL A 278 2.44 -8.02 -19.39
N SER A 279 3.04 -7.42 -18.35
CA SER A 279 2.34 -7.15 -17.09
C SER A 279 1.18 -6.18 -17.27
N GLY A 280 1.35 -5.11 -18.06
CA GLY A 280 0.28 -4.17 -18.38
C GLY A 280 -0.92 -4.83 -19.06
N VAL A 281 -0.68 -5.71 -20.05
CA VAL A 281 -1.75 -6.48 -20.73
C VAL A 281 -2.48 -7.39 -19.74
N ILE A 282 -1.75 -8.11 -18.88
CA ILE A 282 -2.35 -9.00 -17.89
C ILE A 282 -3.18 -8.22 -16.88
N ILE A 283 -2.70 -7.06 -16.43
CA ILE A 283 -3.45 -6.18 -15.54
C ILE A 283 -4.75 -5.72 -16.21
N ILE A 284 -4.70 -5.28 -17.47
CA ILE A 284 -5.90 -4.88 -18.22
C ILE A 284 -6.90 -6.04 -18.29
N LEU A 285 -6.44 -7.25 -18.62
CA LEU A 285 -7.30 -8.44 -18.67
C LEU A 285 -7.91 -8.75 -17.31
N VAL A 286 -7.14 -8.68 -16.23
CA VAL A 286 -7.64 -8.90 -14.87
C VAL A 286 -8.71 -7.87 -14.50
N VAL A 287 -8.48 -6.59 -14.80
CA VAL A 287 -9.45 -5.53 -14.50
C VAL A 287 -10.74 -5.69 -15.33
N LEU A 288 -10.63 -6.08 -16.59
CA LEU A 288 -11.78 -6.27 -17.48
C LEU A 288 -12.59 -7.53 -17.15
N LEU A 289 -11.92 -8.63 -16.80
CA LEU A 289 -12.55 -9.93 -16.55
C LEU A 289 -13.07 -10.07 -15.11
N MET A 290 -12.54 -9.28 -14.16
CA MET A 290 -12.80 -9.43 -12.73
C MET A 290 -13.23 -8.09 -12.10
N PRO A 291 -14.43 -7.56 -12.42
CA PRO A 291 -14.94 -6.29 -11.90
C PRO A 291 -15.21 -6.41 -10.39
N GLY A 292 -14.24 -5.99 -9.57
CA GLY A 292 -14.24 -6.16 -8.11
C GLY A 292 -12.94 -6.74 -7.55
N GLY A 293 -12.02 -7.17 -8.41
CA GLY A 293 -10.77 -7.81 -8.03
C GLY A 293 -10.94 -9.27 -7.61
N PHE A 294 -9.83 -9.92 -7.26
CA PHE A 294 -9.79 -11.35 -6.95
C PHE A 294 -10.68 -11.73 -5.75
N LEU A 295 -10.71 -10.90 -4.70
CA LEU A 295 -11.57 -11.17 -3.54
C LEU A 295 -13.06 -10.93 -3.84
N GLY A 296 -13.40 -10.00 -4.73
CA GLY A 296 -14.79 -9.78 -5.15
C GLY A 296 -15.39 -11.00 -5.86
N LEU A 297 -14.59 -11.69 -6.67
CA LEU A 297 -15.01 -12.94 -7.32
C LEU A 297 -15.20 -14.11 -6.36
N ILE A 298 -14.37 -14.19 -5.32
CA ILE A 298 -14.52 -15.23 -4.28
C ILE A 298 -15.83 -15.01 -3.51
N ASP A 299 -16.18 -13.76 -3.20
CA ASP A 299 -17.43 -13.41 -2.54
C ASP A 299 -18.66 -13.73 -3.41
N GLU A 300 -18.56 -13.55 -4.74
CA GLU A 300 -19.65 -13.83 -5.69
C GLU A 300 -19.83 -15.34 -5.96
N LYS A 301 -18.73 -16.09 -6.12
CA LYS A 301 -18.77 -17.54 -6.42
C LYS A 301 -18.92 -18.44 -5.18
N PHE A 302 -18.47 -18.00 -4.01
CA PHE A 302 -18.56 -18.76 -2.76
C PHE A 302 -19.28 -17.97 -1.65
N PRO A 303 -20.59 -17.67 -1.81
CA PRO A 303 -21.35 -16.88 -0.84
C PRO A 303 -21.39 -17.50 0.56
N PHE A 304 -21.16 -18.82 0.67
CA PHE A 304 -21.11 -19.58 1.93
C PHE A 304 -19.89 -19.25 2.80
N LEU A 305 -18.78 -18.80 2.19
CA LEU A 305 -17.53 -18.57 2.93
C LEU A 305 -17.44 -17.18 3.55
N MET A 306 -18.17 -16.15 3.11
CA MET A 306 -17.97 -14.79 3.67
C MET A 306 -19.23 -13.91 3.84
N ARG A 307 -20.44 -14.37 3.50
CA ARG A 307 -21.63 -13.50 3.52
C ARG A 307 -22.48 -13.59 4.80
N ARG A 308 -22.39 -12.56 5.65
CA ARG A 308 -23.60 -11.91 6.22
C ARG A 308 -23.28 -10.52 6.78
N GLY A 309 -23.94 -9.51 6.22
CA GLY A 309 -23.95 -8.15 6.75
C GLY A 309 -23.72 -7.06 5.70
N ASN A 310 -24.56 -7.00 4.67
CA ASN A 310 -25.10 -5.72 4.19
C ASN A 310 -26.32 -6.03 3.34
N GLY A 311 -27.48 -5.56 3.81
CA GLY A 311 -28.71 -5.57 3.04
C GLY A 311 -28.55 -4.62 1.87
N THR A 312 -28.78 -5.14 0.67
CA THR A 312 -29.20 -4.33 -0.45
C THR A 312 -30.55 -4.90 -0.86
N GLY A 313 -31.58 -4.12 -0.57
CA GLY A 313 -32.82 -4.20 -1.32
C GLY A 313 -32.45 -4.13 -2.80
N LYS A 314 -32.79 -5.20 -3.52
CA LYS A 314 -32.87 -5.12 -4.96
C LYS A 314 -33.92 -4.05 -5.26
N THR A 315 -33.45 -3.01 -5.92
CA THR A 315 -34.22 -2.09 -6.73
C THR A 315 -35.04 -2.89 -7.75
N ASP A 316 -36.25 -3.29 -7.37
CA ASP A 316 -37.36 -3.43 -8.32
C ASP A 316 -37.90 -2.02 -8.57
N GLY A 317 -37.26 -1.34 -9.51
CA GLY A 317 -37.53 0.04 -9.89
C GLY A 317 -37.26 0.28 -11.36
N GLN A 318 -37.60 -0.68 -12.21
CA GLN A 318 -37.70 -0.48 -13.66
C GLN A 318 -38.94 -1.21 -14.18
N GLY A 319 -39.95 -0.45 -14.58
CA GLY A 319 -41.12 -0.97 -15.27
C GLY A 319 -42.44 -0.34 -14.85
N ARG A 320 -42.61 0.98 -15.02
CA ARG A 320 -43.90 1.64 -15.33
C ARG A 320 -43.71 3.14 -15.56
N GLN A 321 -43.23 3.46 -16.75
CA GLN A 321 -43.60 4.69 -17.47
C GLN A 321 -43.90 4.25 -18.91
N GLU A 322 -45.14 3.83 -19.16
CA GLU A 322 -45.86 4.03 -20.42
C GLU A 322 -47.35 3.97 -20.10
N ARG A 323 -48.07 4.98 -20.62
CA ARG A 323 -49.50 5.36 -20.45
C ARG A 323 -49.79 6.37 -19.35
#